data_AF-A0A9D0YWY4-F1
#
_entry.id   AF-A0A9D0YWY4-F1
#
_cell.length_a   1.000
_cell.length_b   1.000
_cell.length_c   1.000
_cell.angle_alpha   90.00
_cell.angle_beta   90.00
_cell.angle_gamma   90.00
#
_symmetry.space_group_name_H-M   'P 1'
#
loop_
_entity.id
_entity.type
_entity.pdbx_description
1 polymer ?
#
loop_
_entity_poly.entity_id
_entity_poly.type
_entity_poly.pdbx_seq_one_letter_code
_entity_poly.pdbx_strand_id
1 'polypeptide(L)'
;MFGSWACAGSLSKLGWFRSHVSQWPDKKLMVFCVGASPANNPEIRQFLEKNFQTPDMEGVEAFYCPGGFRYESMPLPSRLMMKMFTKALGAKKDKTEAEQEMLKMVSSSYDISDRKYIAPILERLQGQCAAEEMTTKERKPCGM
;
A
#
# COMPACT_ATOMS: atom_id res chain seq x y z
N MET A 1 -8.46 -9.16 -4.65
CA MET A 1 -7.60 -8.02 -4.27
C MET A 1 -7.76 -7.73 -2.80
N PHE A 2 -6.69 -7.31 -2.12
CA PHE A 2 -6.70 -6.90 -0.72
C PHE A 2 -6.21 -5.45 -0.60
N GLY A 3 -6.94 -4.63 0.13
CA GLY A 3 -6.60 -3.23 0.38
C GLY A 3 -6.33 -2.99 1.86
N SER A 4 -5.24 -2.29 2.18
CA SER A 4 -4.91 -1.97 3.58
C SER A 4 -4.19 -0.63 3.72
N TRP A 5 -4.18 -0.06 4.93
CA TRP A 5 -3.35 1.10 5.22
C TRP A 5 -1.94 0.67 5.66
N ALA A 6 -0.93 1.47 5.31
CA ALA A 6 0.45 1.31 5.73
C ALA A 6 0.75 2.30 6.87
N CYS A 7 1.17 1.79 8.02
CA CYS A 7 1.52 2.59 9.19
C CYS A 7 2.76 2.01 9.87
N ALA A 8 3.74 2.87 10.17
CA ALA A 8 4.98 2.50 10.86
C ALA A 8 5.68 1.24 10.29
N GLY A 9 5.74 1.12 8.96
CA GLY A 9 6.39 -0.01 8.28
C GLY A 9 5.62 -1.33 8.28
N SER A 10 4.33 -1.31 8.67
CA SER A 10 3.43 -2.46 8.68
C SER A 10 2.13 -2.19 7.92
N LEU A 11 1.43 -3.25 7.51
CA LEU A 11 0.06 -3.15 6.98
C LEU A 11 -0.94 -3.71 7.98
N SER A 12 -2.09 -3.05 8.12
CA SER A 12 -3.20 -3.64 8.89
C SER A 12 -3.67 -4.95 8.26
N LYS A 13 -3.95 -5.94 9.11
CA LYS A 13 -4.42 -7.28 8.72
C LYS A 13 -3.50 -8.04 7.74
N LEU A 14 -2.21 -7.68 7.66
CA LEU A 14 -1.26 -8.42 6.82
C LEU A 14 -1.15 -9.88 7.23
N GLY A 15 -1.10 -10.17 8.53
CA GLY A 15 -1.03 -11.55 9.04
C GLY A 15 -2.25 -12.38 8.67
N TRP A 16 -3.45 -11.78 8.67
CA TRP A 16 -4.66 -12.45 8.17
C TRP A 16 -4.55 -12.73 6.68
N PHE A 17 -4.09 -11.76 5.88
CA PHE A 17 -3.94 -11.98 4.44
C PHE A 17 -2.92 -13.10 4.16
N ARG A 18 -1.75 -13.07 4.81
CA ARG A 18 -0.71 -14.13 4.73
C ARG A 18 -1.28 -15.52 4.97
N SER A 19 -2.09 -15.69 6.01
CA SER A 19 -2.64 -17.01 6.37
C SER A 19 -3.70 -17.54 5.38
N HIS A 20 -4.15 -16.71 4.42
CA HIS A 20 -5.13 -17.09 3.43
C HIS A 20 -4.59 -17.18 2.00
N VAL A 21 -3.36 -16.70 1.73
CA VAL A 21 -2.72 -16.76 0.40
C VAL A 21 -2.78 -18.17 -0.20
N SER A 22 -2.40 -19.18 0.58
CA SER A 22 -2.37 -20.59 0.15
C SER A 22 -3.74 -21.19 -0.12
N GLN A 23 -4.83 -20.56 0.32
CA GLN A 23 -6.20 -21.02 0.08
C GLN A 23 -6.69 -20.64 -1.32
N TRP A 24 -5.93 -19.83 -2.06
CA TRP A 24 -6.29 -19.32 -3.38
C TRP A 24 -5.22 -19.62 -4.45
N PRO A 25 -4.81 -20.89 -4.63
CA PRO A 25 -3.71 -21.25 -5.53
C PRO A 25 -3.97 -20.88 -6.99
N ASP A 26 -5.25 -20.88 -7.40
CA ASP A 26 -5.65 -20.56 -8.79
C ASP A 26 -6.02 -19.08 -8.98
N LYS A 27 -5.72 -18.21 -8.01
CA LYS A 27 -6.06 -16.78 -8.08
C LYS A 27 -4.81 -15.94 -8.22
N LYS A 28 -4.90 -14.92 -9.07
CA LYS A 28 -3.94 -13.82 -9.07
C LYS A 28 -4.22 -12.92 -7.87
N LEU A 29 -3.28 -12.87 -6.94
CA LEU A 29 -3.41 -12.10 -5.72
C LEU A 29 -2.70 -10.76 -5.88
N MET A 30 -3.42 -9.70 -5.52
CA MET A 30 -2.91 -8.33 -5.57
C MET A 30 -3.23 -7.63 -4.26
N VAL A 31 -2.26 -6.88 -3.77
CA VAL A 31 -2.37 -6.03 -2.59
C VAL A 31 -2.11 -4.59 -3.00
N PHE A 32 -3.01 -3.68 -2.65
CA PHE A 32 -2.70 -2.26 -2.68
C PHE A 32 -2.69 -1.73 -1.25
N CYS A 33 -1.76 -0.82 -0.97
CA CYS A 33 -1.65 -0.21 0.33
C CYS A 33 -1.56 1.31 0.25
N VAL A 34 -2.22 1.97 1.20
CA VAL A 34 -2.27 3.44 1.27
C VAL A 34 -1.48 3.92 2.48
N GLY A 35 -0.50 4.79 2.27
CA GLY A 35 0.31 5.36 3.35
C GLY A 35 0.48 6.87 3.24
N ALA A 36 1.07 7.48 4.25
CA ALA A 36 1.23 8.94 4.32
C ALA A 36 2.52 9.44 3.62
N SER A 37 3.47 8.56 3.34
CA SER A 37 4.76 8.94 2.75
C SER A 37 4.66 9.15 1.23
N PRO A 38 5.46 10.05 0.65
CA PRO A 38 5.62 10.17 -0.80
C PRO A 38 6.09 8.86 -1.46
N ALA A 39 5.65 8.60 -2.68
CA ALA A 39 6.04 7.38 -3.41
C ALA A 39 7.54 7.30 -3.72
N ASN A 40 8.24 8.43 -3.83
CA ASN A 40 9.68 8.50 -4.06
C ASN A 40 10.51 8.34 -2.78
N ASN A 41 9.88 8.20 -1.61
CA ASN A 41 10.59 7.93 -0.38
C ASN A 41 11.25 6.53 -0.46
N PRO A 42 12.57 6.42 -0.27
CA PRO A 42 13.30 5.15 -0.39
C PRO A 42 12.82 4.08 0.60
N GLU A 43 12.22 4.47 1.72
CA GLU A 43 11.63 3.54 2.69
C GLU A 43 10.44 2.77 2.12
N ILE A 44 9.72 3.31 1.12
CA ILE A 44 8.60 2.60 0.48
C ILE A 44 9.08 1.33 -0.20
N ARG A 45 10.23 1.39 -0.88
CA ARG A 45 10.82 0.21 -1.51
C ARG A 45 11.16 -0.84 -0.45
N GLN A 46 11.88 -0.45 0.59
CA GLN A 46 12.25 -1.36 1.68
C GLN A 46 11.04 -1.96 2.39
N PHE A 47 9.99 -1.16 2.57
CA PHE A 47 8.71 -1.59 3.13
C PHE A 47 8.03 -2.65 2.26
N LEU A 48 7.97 -2.46 0.94
CA LEU A 48 7.39 -3.44 0.03
C LEU A 48 8.21 -4.74 -0.01
N GLU A 49 9.53 -4.63 -0.10
CA GLU A 49 10.45 -5.77 -0.11
C GLU A 49 10.29 -6.60 1.18
N LYS A 50 10.37 -5.95 2.35
CA LYS A 50 10.20 -6.60 3.65
C LYS A 50 8.86 -7.30 3.81
N ASN A 51 7.78 -6.74 3.27
CA ASN A 51 6.43 -7.27 3.49
C ASN A 51 5.96 -8.25 2.40
N PHE A 52 6.52 -8.22 1.19
CA PHE A 52 5.98 -9.01 0.07
C PHE A 52 7.02 -9.86 -0.66
N GLN A 53 8.32 -9.63 -0.47
CA GLN A 53 9.37 -10.53 -0.99
C GLN A 53 9.70 -11.63 0.01
N THR A 54 8.66 -12.33 0.47
CA THR A 54 8.78 -13.47 1.40
C THR A 54 8.18 -14.72 0.75
N PRO A 55 8.65 -15.94 1.08
CA PRO A 55 8.16 -17.17 0.44
C PRO A 55 6.64 -17.38 0.57
N ASP A 56 6.03 -16.95 1.68
CA ASP A 56 4.58 -17.02 1.93
C ASP A 56 3.76 -15.99 1.13
N MET A 57 4.41 -15.09 0.41
CA MET A 57 3.81 -14.07 -0.45
C MET A 57 4.20 -14.23 -1.93
N GLU A 58 4.76 -15.38 -2.30
CA GLU A 58 5.11 -15.67 -3.69
C GLU A 58 3.87 -15.54 -4.59
N GLY A 59 4.02 -14.85 -5.72
CA GLY A 59 2.94 -14.58 -6.66
C GLY A 59 1.97 -13.44 -6.27
N VAL A 60 2.14 -12.81 -5.09
CA VAL A 60 1.36 -11.63 -4.70
C VAL A 60 1.98 -10.36 -5.29
N GLU A 61 1.24 -9.64 -6.13
CA GLU A 61 1.66 -8.31 -6.60
C GLU A 61 1.27 -7.22 -5.60
N ALA A 62 2.23 -6.40 -5.17
CA ALA A 62 2.01 -5.34 -4.18
C ALA A 62 2.21 -3.95 -4.77
N PHE A 63 1.28 -3.04 -4.46
CA PHE A 63 1.26 -1.67 -4.94
C PHE A 63 1.16 -0.70 -3.78
N TYR A 64 1.96 0.38 -3.83
CA TYR A 64 1.87 1.48 -2.88
C TYR A 64 1.18 2.68 -3.52
N CYS A 65 0.17 3.21 -2.85
CA CYS A 65 -0.55 4.41 -3.22
C CYS A 65 -0.30 5.47 -2.13
N PRO A 66 0.39 6.59 -2.43
CA PRO A 66 0.41 7.73 -1.53
C PRO A 66 -1.01 8.19 -1.24
N GLY A 67 -1.27 8.43 0.04
CA GLY A 67 -2.52 8.98 0.55
C GLY A 67 -2.22 10.32 1.20
N GLY A 68 -2.46 10.40 2.51
CA GLY A 68 -2.22 11.63 3.24
C GLY A 68 -2.34 11.47 4.74
N PHE A 69 -2.29 12.59 5.42
CA PHE A 69 -2.42 12.70 6.86
C PHE A 69 -3.54 13.70 7.18
N ARG A 70 -4.55 13.28 7.95
CA ARG A 70 -5.72 14.12 8.24
C ARG A 70 -6.00 14.16 9.74
N TYR A 71 -5.57 15.24 10.39
CA TYR A 71 -5.76 15.41 11.83
C TYR A 71 -7.23 15.50 12.21
N GLU A 72 -8.06 16.12 11.38
CA GLU A 72 -9.49 16.40 11.61
C GLU A 72 -10.30 15.12 11.79
N SER A 73 -9.92 14.06 11.06
CA SER A 73 -10.56 12.75 11.13
C SER A 73 -9.90 11.79 12.13
N MET A 74 -8.80 12.21 12.77
CA MET A 74 -8.09 11.40 13.75
C MET A 74 -8.79 11.41 15.12
N PRO A 75 -8.91 10.25 15.80
CA PRO A 75 -9.40 10.18 17.18
C PRO A 75 -8.57 11.06 18.13
N LEU A 76 -9.22 11.64 19.15
CA LEU A 76 -8.58 12.56 20.10
C LEU A 76 -7.28 12.03 20.73
N PRO A 77 -7.22 10.76 21.21
CA PRO A 77 -5.99 10.23 21.79
C PRO A 77 -4.83 10.18 20.78
N SER A 78 -5.09 9.73 19.56
CA SER A 78 -4.09 9.66 18.48
C SER A 78 -3.63 11.06 18.06
N ARG A 79 -4.55 12.03 17.98
CA ARG A 79 -4.23 13.43 17.67
C ARG A 79 -3.31 14.04 18.74
N LEU A 80 -3.57 13.75 20.02
CA LEU A 80 -2.72 14.21 21.12
C LEU A 80 -1.33 13.57 21.06
N MET A 81 -1.25 12.27 20.81
CA MET A 81 0.02 11.54 20.65
C MET A 81 0.86 12.15 19.53
N MET A 82 0.26 12.42 18.36
CA MET A 82 0.94 13.07 17.24
C MET A 82 1.41 14.48 17.59
N LYS A 83 0.61 15.26 18.32
CA LYS A 83 1.02 16.59 18.79
C LYS A 83 2.27 16.52 19.69
N MET A 84 2.34 15.53 20.57
CA MET A 84 3.52 15.31 21.41
C MET A 84 4.72 14.85 20.58
N PHE A 85 4.52 13.95 19.62
CA PHE A 85 5.55 13.51 18.69
C PHE A 85 6.14 14.68 17.88
N THR A 86 5.31 15.49 17.24
CA THR A 86 5.72 16.66 16.47
C THR A 86 6.47 17.67 17.34
N LYS A 87 6.04 17.87 18.60
CA LYS A 87 6.72 18.76 19.56
C LYS A 87 8.10 18.21 19.95
N ALA A 88 8.19 16.93 20.27
CA ALA A 88 9.45 16.27 20.64
C ALA A 88 10.45 16.29 19.47
N LEU A 89 9.98 15.93 18.26
CA LEU A 89 10.77 15.97 17.04
C LEU A 89 11.24 17.39 16.75
N GLY A 90 10.37 18.40 16.90
CA GLY A 90 10.71 19.82 16.74
C GLY A 90 11.77 20.33 17.73
N ALA A 91 11.78 19.83 18.96
CA ALA A 91 12.73 20.24 20.01
C ALA A 91 14.13 19.64 19.86
N LYS A 92 14.30 18.57 19.05
CA LYS A 92 15.60 17.94 18.81
C LYS A 92 16.57 18.94 18.14
N LYS A 93 17.78 19.12 18.67
CA LYS A 93 18.77 20.07 18.10
C LYS A 93 19.43 19.52 16.83
N ASP A 94 19.87 18.27 16.87
CA ASP A 94 20.56 17.60 15.77
C ASP A 94 19.57 16.75 14.96
N LYS A 95 18.79 17.41 14.10
CA LYS A 95 17.83 16.74 13.21
C LYS A 95 18.52 16.31 11.92
N THR A 96 18.33 15.05 11.52
CA THR A 96 18.69 14.61 10.17
C THR A 96 17.78 15.24 9.13
N GLU A 97 18.16 15.21 7.85
CA GLU A 97 17.30 15.69 6.75
C GLU A 97 15.96 14.94 6.72
N ALA A 98 15.98 13.63 6.94
CA ALA A 98 14.77 12.81 7.04
C ALA A 98 13.86 13.24 8.21
N GLU A 99 14.44 13.61 9.36
CA GLU A 99 13.67 14.12 10.51
C GLU A 99 13.08 15.50 10.24
N GLN A 100 13.78 16.36 9.50
CA GLN A 100 13.26 17.67 9.09
C GLN A 100 12.10 17.52 8.11
N GLU A 101 12.23 16.64 7.12
CA GLU A 101 11.16 16.34 6.17
C GLU A 101 9.96 15.71 6.87
N MET A 102 10.19 14.74 7.75
CA MET A 102 9.13 14.13 8.57
C MET A 102 8.40 15.19 9.39
N LEU A 103 9.13 16.08 10.07
CA LEU A 103 8.54 17.16 10.86
C LEU A 103 7.67 18.09 9.99
N LYS A 104 8.14 18.43 8.78
CA LYS A 104 7.37 19.24 7.83
C LYS A 104 6.09 18.54 7.42
N MET A 105 6.15 17.25 7.07
CA MET A 105 4.98 16.48 6.66
C MET A 105 3.96 16.37 7.81
N VAL A 106 4.38 15.99 9.02
CA VAL A 106 3.44 15.81 10.15
C VAL A 106 3.00 17.13 10.80
N SER A 107 3.50 18.29 10.37
CA SER A 107 3.13 19.59 10.95
C SER A 107 1.69 20.02 10.64
N SER A 108 1.10 19.50 9.56
CA SER A 108 -0.24 19.87 9.09
C SER A 108 -0.93 18.70 8.41
N SER A 109 -2.24 18.82 8.20
CA SER A 109 -2.98 17.87 7.38
C SER A 109 -2.62 18.05 5.90
N TYR A 110 -2.49 16.96 5.15
CA TYR A 110 -2.19 16.96 3.72
C TYR A 110 -2.79 15.75 3.03
N ASP A 111 -2.91 15.86 1.70
CA ASP A 111 -3.31 14.78 0.80
C ASP A 111 -2.40 14.83 -0.42
N ILE A 112 -1.61 13.78 -0.63
CA ILE A 112 -0.71 13.59 -1.77
C ILE A 112 -1.20 12.44 -2.66
N SER A 113 -2.48 12.07 -2.55
CA SER A 113 -3.07 11.07 -3.41
C SER A 113 -3.14 11.55 -4.86
N ASP A 114 -2.87 10.63 -5.77
CA ASP A 114 -2.87 10.90 -7.21
C ASP A 114 -3.35 9.66 -7.94
N ARG A 115 -4.26 9.86 -8.91
CA ARG A 115 -4.84 8.77 -9.71
C ARG A 115 -3.79 8.02 -10.52
N LYS A 116 -2.61 8.59 -10.78
CA LYS A 116 -1.53 7.86 -11.45
C LYS A 116 -1.08 6.61 -10.68
N TYR A 117 -1.23 6.58 -9.36
CA TYR A 117 -0.80 5.43 -8.55
C TYR A 117 -1.77 4.25 -8.58
N ILE A 118 -3.05 4.49 -8.94
CA ILE A 118 -4.01 3.40 -9.16
C ILE A 118 -3.91 2.84 -10.59
N ALA A 119 -3.33 3.58 -11.54
CA ALA A 119 -3.27 3.17 -12.94
C ALA A 119 -2.60 1.79 -13.17
N PRO A 120 -1.44 1.45 -12.56
CA PRO A 120 -0.85 0.12 -12.70
C PRO A 120 -1.78 -1.01 -12.21
N ILE A 121 -2.55 -0.74 -11.16
CA ILE A 121 -3.50 -1.72 -10.61
C ILE A 121 -4.65 -1.95 -11.60
N LEU A 122 -5.17 -0.88 -12.21
CA LEU A 122 -6.23 -0.97 -13.21
C LEU A 122 -5.77 -1.71 -14.47
N GLU A 123 -4.56 -1.44 -14.96
CA GLU A 123 -3.98 -2.16 -16.09
C GLU A 123 -3.88 -3.66 -15.80
N ARG A 124 -3.46 -4.03 -14.59
CA ARG A 124 -3.38 -5.43 -14.15
C ARG A 124 -4.74 -6.12 -14.07
N LEU A 125 -5.80 -5.39 -13.76
CA LEU A 125 -7.17 -5.91 -13.76
C LEU A 125 -7.73 -6.02 -15.18
N GLN A 126 -7.52 -5.02 -16.02
CA GLN A 126 -8.06 -4.98 -17.39
C GLN A 126 -7.35 -5.96 -18.34
N GLY A 127 -6.05 -6.15 -18.16
CA GLY A 127 -5.28 -7.19 -18.89
C GLY A 127 -5.79 -8.62 -18.61
N GLN A 128 -6.70 -8.81 -17.67
CA GLN A 128 -7.34 -10.10 -17.38
C GLN A 128 -8.62 -10.30 -18.19
N CYS A 129 -9.41 -9.24 -18.46
CA CYS A 129 -10.60 -9.36 -19.31
C CYS A 129 -10.26 -9.83 -20.73
N ALA A 130 -9.16 -9.36 -21.30
CA ALA A 130 -8.74 -9.77 -22.65
C ALA A 130 -8.29 -11.25 -22.72
N ALA A 131 -7.80 -11.84 -21.62
CA ALA A 131 -7.34 -13.23 -21.59
C ALA A 131 -8.48 -14.24 -21.33
N GLU A 132 -9.51 -13.85 -20.58
CA GLU A 132 -10.72 -14.68 -20.38
C GLU A 132 -11.61 -14.72 -21.65
N GLU A 133 -11.63 -13.65 -22.44
CA GLU A 133 -12.37 -13.64 -23.72
C GLU A 133 -11.76 -14.57 -24.78
N MET A 134 -10.43 -14.74 -24.79
CA MET A 134 -9.76 -15.67 -25.72
C MET A 134 -9.96 -17.15 -25.33
N THR A 135 -9.99 -17.48 -24.05
CA THR A 135 -10.17 -18.87 -23.58
C THR A 135 -11.60 -19.39 -23.72
N THR A 136 -12.59 -18.50 -23.78
CA THR A 136 -13.99 -18.89 -23.97
C THR A 136 -14.34 -19.16 -25.45
N LYS A 137 -13.56 -18.62 -26.40
CA LYS A 137 -13.83 -18.72 -27.85
C LYS A 137 -13.26 -19.99 -28.51
N GLU A 138 -12.43 -20.77 -27.83
CA GLU A 138 -11.79 -21.98 -28.39
C GLU A 138 -12.51 -23.31 -28.10
N ARG A 139 -13.65 -23.33 -27.39
CA ARG A 139 -14.49 -24.54 -27.35
C ARG A 139 -15.42 -24.61 -28.57
N LYS A 140 -14.86 -24.83 -29.75
CA LYS A 140 -15.62 -25.45 -30.86
C LYS A 140 -15.82 -26.92 -30.49
N PRO A 141 -17.06 -27.45 -30.40
CA PRO A 141 -17.25 -28.88 -30.32
C PRO A 141 -16.76 -29.53 -31.62
N CYS A 142 -15.83 -30.46 -31.48
CA CYS A 142 -15.47 -31.39 -32.53
C CYS A 142 -16.65 -32.35 -32.74
N GLY A 143 -17.28 -32.27 -33.91
CA GLY A 143 -18.06 -33.35 -34.54
C GLY A 143 -19.46 -33.64 -33.97
N MET A 144 -20.47 -33.60 -34.85
CA MET A 144 -20.96 -34.79 -35.53
C MET A 144 -21.14 -34.48 -37.01
#